data_AF-A0ABD6C7T6-F1
#
_entry.id   AF-A0ABD6C7T6-F1
#
_cell.length_a   1.000
_cell.length_b   1.000
_cell.length_c   1.000
_cell.angle_alpha   90.00
_cell.angle_beta   90.00
_cell.angle_gamma   90.00
#
_symmetry.space_group_name_H-M   'P 1'
#
loop_
_entity.id
_entity.type
_entity.pdbx_description
1 polymer ?
#
loop_
_entity_poly.entity_id
_entity_poly.type
_entity_poly.pdbx_seq_one_letter_code
_entity_poly.pdbx_strand_id
1 'polypeptide(L)'
;MDDTRRQTLQSLAGLATGLAVAGCIEQSTRAGDDADDVPESTGDSPPTDTATVAARERSPGAPDLGGYLDDANNYDGIVADETGQQVVTVQVGAGDPGLAFGPAAVHVDNGATVTWEWTGEGGAHTVVAEDGTFDSGNPVAEAGVNFEHTFERDGIYPYYCNPHKASGMLGAVVVGTDYPTVASHADSTPTEPRDEPPAEQSPSDAPTTTESEASGYDGYLDDVAPFDGVADATDASSATVTVGAGDAAFAFDPPALRVTTETTVTWKWNGEGGAHNVVAEDGSFDSESPVAEAGVHFEHTFDETGVYKYYCAPHKALEMKGVVEVVA
;
A
#
# COMPACT_ATOMS: atom_id res chain seq x y z
N MET A 1 -1.82 -40.50 -39.61
CA MET A 1 -0.44 -40.00 -39.53
C MET A 1 -0.25 -39.43 -38.14
N ASP A 2 0.39 -40.25 -37.31
CA ASP A 2 1.39 -40.01 -36.25
C ASP A 2 1.75 -38.54 -35.92
N ASP A 3 2.16 -38.15 -34.71
CA ASP A 3 2.74 -38.94 -33.63
C ASP A 3 2.69 -38.14 -32.31
N THR A 4 2.57 -38.86 -31.20
CA THR A 4 2.65 -38.38 -29.81
C THR A 4 4.02 -38.77 -29.27
N ARG A 5 4.89 -37.85 -28.84
CA ARG A 5 6.08 -38.15 -27.99
C ARG A 5 6.76 -36.83 -27.57
N ARG A 6 7.35 -36.65 -26.39
CA ARG A 6 7.47 -37.41 -25.14
C ARG A 6 8.21 -36.48 -24.16
N GLN A 7 7.82 -36.50 -22.89
CA GLN A 7 8.61 -35.96 -21.78
C GLN A 7 9.91 -36.77 -21.60
N THR A 8 10.99 -36.11 -21.21
CA THR A 8 12.20 -36.74 -20.66
C THR A 8 12.69 -35.95 -19.45
N LEU A 9 12.49 -36.54 -18.27
CA LEU A 9 13.24 -36.29 -17.04
C LEU A 9 14.63 -36.90 -17.17
N GLN A 10 15.67 -36.20 -16.70
CA GLN A 10 16.98 -36.80 -16.43
C GLN A 10 17.35 -36.57 -14.97
N SER A 11 17.22 -37.64 -14.18
CA SER A 11 17.89 -37.80 -12.89
C SER A 11 19.30 -38.35 -13.12
N LEU A 12 20.30 -37.82 -12.42
CA LEU A 12 21.61 -38.45 -12.27
C LEU A 12 21.93 -38.58 -10.79
N ALA A 13 21.89 -39.82 -10.31
CA ALA A 13 22.47 -40.26 -9.06
C ALA A 13 23.93 -40.69 -9.33
N GLY A 14 24.86 -40.25 -8.48
CA GLY A 14 26.24 -40.71 -8.46
C GLY A 14 26.63 -41.14 -7.05
N LEU A 15 26.69 -42.45 -6.81
CA LEU A 15 27.26 -43.09 -5.63
C LEU A 15 28.69 -43.57 -5.95
N ALA A 16 29.66 -43.25 -5.09
CA ALA A 16 30.94 -43.94 -5.02
C ALA A 16 31.43 -44.03 -3.57
N THR A 17 31.28 -45.22 -2.97
CA THR A 17 32.14 -45.79 -1.91
C THR A 17 33.58 -45.91 -2.42
N GLY A 18 34.69 -45.72 -1.70
CA GLY A 18 35.05 -45.63 -0.29
C GLY A 18 36.50 -46.19 -0.17
N LEU A 19 37.38 -45.62 0.66
CA LEU A 19 38.55 -46.32 1.25
C LEU A 19 39.17 -45.50 2.38
N ALA A 20 39.32 -46.11 3.55
CA ALA A 20 40.01 -45.56 4.72
C ALA A 20 41.45 -46.12 4.79
N VAL A 21 42.42 -45.29 5.19
CA VAL A 21 43.71 -45.71 5.77
C VAL A 21 44.09 -44.76 6.90
N ALA A 22 44.64 -45.36 7.97
CA ALA A 22 44.90 -44.81 9.29
C ALA A 22 46.22 -44.02 9.45
N GLY A 23 46.28 -43.18 10.50
CA GLY A 23 47.47 -42.78 11.29
C GLY A 23 48.45 -41.81 10.63
N CYS A 24 48.96 -40.76 11.27
CA CYS A 24 49.60 -40.78 12.59
C CYS A 24 49.58 -39.41 13.29
N ILE A 25 49.72 -39.51 14.61
CA ILE A 25 49.91 -38.52 15.66
C ILE A 25 51.28 -37.82 15.50
N GLU A 26 51.35 -36.51 15.77
CA GLU A 26 52.48 -35.95 16.53
C GLU A 26 52.10 -34.63 17.22
N GLN A 27 52.13 -34.67 18.56
CA GLN A 27 52.12 -33.54 19.48
C GLN A 27 53.54 -33.04 19.68
N SER A 28 53.74 -31.72 19.79
CA SER A 28 54.81 -31.18 20.64
C SER A 28 54.44 -29.82 21.22
N THR A 29 54.10 -29.92 22.50
CA THR A 29 54.18 -29.00 23.63
C THR A 29 55.09 -27.76 23.51
N ARG A 30 54.61 -26.63 24.06
CA ARG A 30 55.26 -25.96 25.21
C ARG A 30 54.28 -25.06 25.99
N ALA A 31 54.11 -25.38 27.28
CA ALA A 31 53.68 -24.52 28.39
C ALA A 31 54.79 -23.50 28.73
N GLY A 32 54.68 -22.47 29.58
CA GLY A 32 53.65 -21.77 30.39
C GLY A 32 54.12 -20.28 30.39
N ASP A 33 53.62 -19.28 31.10
CA ASP A 33 53.02 -19.16 32.42
C ASP A 33 52.49 -17.70 32.57
N ASP A 34 51.64 -17.47 33.58
CA ASP A 34 51.38 -16.23 34.33
C ASP A 34 50.66 -15.07 33.59
N ALA A 35 49.43 -14.64 33.93
CA ALA A 35 48.79 -14.26 35.21
C ALA A 35 48.49 -12.74 35.17
N ASP A 36 47.24 -12.42 35.53
CA ASP A 36 46.73 -11.18 36.10
C ASP A 36 46.98 -9.85 35.35
N ASP A 37 45.94 -9.31 34.71
CA ASP A 37 45.46 -7.95 34.99
C ASP A 37 44.05 -7.73 34.41
N VAL A 38 43.06 -7.68 35.30
CA VAL A 38 41.71 -7.17 35.02
C VAL A 38 41.68 -5.74 35.53
N PRO A 39 41.39 -4.72 34.71
CA PRO A 39 40.86 -3.48 35.24
C PRO A 39 39.33 -3.59 35.30
N GLU A 40 38.82 -3.63 36.53
CA GLU A 40 37.45 -3.26 36.84
C GLU A 40 37.14 -1.88 36.24
N SER A 41 36.08 -1.80 35.43
CA SER A 41 35.42 -0.53 35.14
C SER A 41 34.02 -0.60 35.73
N THR A 42 33.93 -0.21 37.00
CA THR A 42 32.66 0.14 37.64
C THR A 42 32.17 1.45 37.03
N GLY A 43 31.25 1.34 36.07
CA GLY A 43 30.54 2.45 35.46
C GLY A 43 29.04 2.24 35.59
N ASP A 44 28.51 2.76 36.69
CA ASP A 44 27.13 3.12 36.97
C ASP A 44 26.16 3.10 35.78
N SER A 45 25.13 2.27 35.86
CA SER A 45 23.98 2.29 34.95
C SER A 45 23.21 3.61 35.13
N PRO A 46 23.04 4.44 34.10
CA PRO A 46 21.95 5.40 34.12
C PRO A 46 20.63 4.66 33.83
N PRO A 47 19.49 5.13 34.34
CA PRO A 47 18.21 4.52 34.05
C PRO A 47 17.98 4.53 32.54
N THR A 48 17.39 3.44 32.04
CA THR A 48 16.86 3.37 30.68
C THR A 48 15.78 4.46 30.56
N ASP A 49 16.18 5.60 30.03
CA ASP A 49 15.24 6.62 29.59
C ASP A 49 14.25 5.92 28.65
N THR A 50 12.98 6.00 29.02
CA THR A 50 11.88 5.82 28.09
C THR A 50 12.05 6.90 27.04
N ALA A 51 12.86 6.61 26.03
CA ALA A 51 12.95 7.42 24.83
C ALA A 51 11.61 7.28 24.15
N THR A 52 10.71 8.22 24.45
CA THR A 52 9.76 8.72 23.45
C THR A 52 10.53 8.76 22.14
N VAL A 53 10.13 7.91 21.19
CA VAL A 53 10.50 8.05 19.79
C VAL A 53 10.05 9.45 19.40
N ALA A 54 10.97 10.42 19.52
CA ALA A 54 10.83 11.68 18.86
C ALA A 54 10.77 11.30 17.39
N ALA A 55 9.60 11.49 16.78
CA ALA A 55 9.43 11.44 15.34
C ALA A 55 10.61 12.22 14.75
N ARG A 56 11.54 11.50 14.12
CA ARG A 56 12.50 12.14 13.24
C ARG A 56 11.63 12.75 12.16
N GLU A 57 11.49 14.06 12.20
CA GLU A 57 10.74 14.84 11.22
C GLU A 57 11.13 14.31 9.84
N ARG A 58 10.19 13.64 9.15
CA ARG A 58 10.45 13.07 7.83
C ARG A 58 10.90 14.22 6.93
N SER A 59 12.00 14.03 6.22
CA SER A 59 12.49 15.05 5.28
C SER A 59 11.38 15.37 4.28
N PRO A 60 11.05 16.66 4.03
CA PRO A 60 10.11 17.02 2.99
C PRO A 60 10.48 16.38 1.65
N GLY A 61 9.49 15.82 0.96
CA GLY A 61 9.71 15.06 -0.28
C GLY A 61 10.06 13.58 -0.08
N ALA A 62 10.11 13.07 1.16
CA ALA A 62 10.19 11.64 1.40
C ALA A 62 8.87 10.94 1.01
N PRO A 63 8.90 9.67 0.57
CA PRO A 63 7.70 8.90 0.27
C PRO A 63 6.73 8.90 1.45
N ASP A 64 5.47 9.20 1.18
CA ASP A 64 4.42 9.14 2.18
C ASP A 64 3.87 7.72 2.30
N LEU A 65 4.38 6.99 3.28
CA LEU A 65 3.96 5.62 3.56
C LEU A 65 2.64 5.55 4.35
N GLY A 66 1.96 6.67 4.62
CA GLY A 66 0.66 6.69 5.31
C GLY A 66 0.67 6.09 6.71
N GLY A 67 1.85 5.98 7.34
CA GLY A 67 2.04 5.30 8.63
C GLY A 67 2.00 3.77 8.55
N TYR A 68 1.92 3.17 7.35
CA TYR A 68 1.82 1.72 7.17
C TYR A 68 2.98 0.95 7.83
N LEU A 69 4.19 1.53 7.82
CA LEU A 69 5.37 0.92 8.44
C LEU A 69 5.63 1.38 9.87
N ASP A 70 4.71 2.12 10.52
CA ASP A 70 4.94 2.63 11.88
C ASP A 70 5.13 1.50 12.91
N ASP A 71 4.47 0.36 12.69
CA ASP A 71 4.61 -0.86 13.48
C ASP A 71 5.48 -1.94 12.80
N ALA A 72 6.21 -1.59 11.73
CA ALA A 72 7.02 -2.55 11.00
C ALA A 72 8.29 -2.92 11.78
N ASN A 73 8.51 -4.22 11.93
CA ASN A 73 9.76 -4.74 12.48
C ASN A 73 10.92 -4.35 11.56
N ASN A 74 12.05 -3.97 12.19
CA ASN A 74 13.28 -3.61 11.48
C ASN A 74 13.13 -2.38 10.55
N TYR A 75 12.12 -1.53 10.76
CA TYR A 75 11.98 -0.24 10.10
C TYR A 75 12.39 0.88 11.06
N ASP A 76 13.31 1.75 10.64
CA ASP A 76 13.85 2.86 11.41
C ASP A 76 13.39 4.23 10.89
N GLY A 77 12.36 4.24 10.05
CA GLY A 77 11.86 5.44 9.38
C GLY A 77 12.59 5.77 8.07
N ILE A 78 13.55 4.95 7.64
CA ILE A 78 14.35 5.18 6.43
C ILE A 78 13.91 4.23 5.32
N VAL A 79 13.62 4.81 4.15
CA VAL A 79 13.50 4.05 2.89
C VAL A 79 14.90 3.92 2.30
N ALA A 80 15.39 2.71 2.12
CA ALA A 80 16.71 2.47 1.53
C ALA A 80 16.68 2.85 0.05
N ASP A 81 17.51 3.81 -0.35
CA ASP A 81 17.64 4.23 -1.74
C ASP A 81 18.44 3.19 -2.53
N GLU A 82 17.75 2.50 -3.43
CA GLU A 82 18.27 1.50 -4.35
C GLU A 82 18.01 1.91 -5.81
N THR A 83 17.72 3.20 -6.06
CA THR A 83 17.59 3.74 -7.41
C THR A 83 18.89 3.57 -8.19
N GLY A 84 18.79 3.38 -9.51
CA GLY A 84 19.89 3.00 -10.40
C GLY A 84 20.21 1.51 -10.42
N GLN A 85 19.66 0.70 -9.51
CA GLN A 85 19.86 -0.75 -9.48
C GLN A 85 18.79 -1.48 -10.29
N GLN A 86 19.20 -2.48 -11.08
CA GLN A 86 18.28 -3.30 -11.87
C GLN A 86 17.70 -4.48 -11.08
N VAL A 87 18.42 -4.93 -10.06
CA VAL A 87 18.01 -6.01 -9.16
C VAL A 87 18.34 -5.60 -7.73
N VAL A 88 17.34 -5.68 -6.86
CA VAL A 88 17.43 -5.30 -5.43
C VAL A 88 17.00 -6.50 -4.60
N THR A 89 17.75 -6.82 -3.54
CA THR A 89 17.43 -7.96 -2.68
C THR A 89 16.84 -7.51 -1.35
N VAL A 90 15.72 -8.12 -0.97
CA VAL A 90 15.11 -7.99 0.35
C VAL A 90 15.14 -9.34 1.05
N GLN A 91 15.67 -9.41 2.26
CA GLN A 91 15.65 -10.61 3.07
C GLN A 91 14.27 -10.86 3.68
N VAL A 92 13.82 -12.11 3.64
CA VAL A 92 12.60 -12.60 4.29
C VAL A 92 13.00 -13.42 5.51
N GLY A 93 12.63 -12.95 6.69
CA GLY A 93 13.11 -13.49 7.96
C GLY A 93 14.35 -12.77 8.49
N ALA A 94 14.38 -11.44 8.35
CA ALA A 94 15.45 -10.60 8.86
C ALA A 94 15.26 -10.26 10.35
N GLY A 95 16.36 -9.83 10.98
CA GLY A 95 16.38 -9.43 12.39
C GLY A 95 16.22 -10.59 13.37
N ASP A 96 16.11 -10.27 14.66
CA ASP A 96 15.81 -11.24 15.73
C ASP A 96 14.40 -10.90 16.28
N PRO A 97 13.43 -11.84 16.26
CA PRO A 97 13.57 -13.28 16.07
C PRO A 97 13.33 -13.78 14.62
N GLY A 98 13.67 -13.01 13.59
CA GLY A 98 13.44 -13.38 12.18
C GLY A 98 12.02 -13.09 11.68
N LEU A 99 11.34 -12.08 12.23
CA LEU A 99 9.97 -11.69 11.87
C LEU A 99 9.93 -10.33 11.12
N ALA A 100 10.91 -10.07 10.27
CA ALA A 100 10.99 -8.81 9.53
C ALA A 100 11.42 -9.02 8.07
N PHE A 101 11.18 -8.00 7.26
CA PHE A 101 11.85 -7.82 5.98
C PHE A 101 13.12 -6.97 6.15
N GLY A 102 14.15 -7.22 5.35
CA GLY A 102 15.45 -6.57 5.49
C GLY A 102 16.10 -6.21 4.16
N PRO A 103 16.16 -4.93 3.77
CA PRO A 103 15.55 -3.76 4.42
C PRO A 103 14.00 -3.81 4.40
N ALA A 104 13.35 -3.13 5.35
CA ALA A 104 11.89 -3.09 5.44
C ALA A 104 11.25 -2.20 4.36
N ALA A 105 11.97 -1.16 3.90
CA ALA A 105 11.53 -0.31 2.79
C ALA A 105 12.68 -0.05 1.82
N VAL A 106 12.41 -0.15 0.52
CA VAL A 106 13.36 0.18 -0.56
C VAL A 106 12.72 1.16 -1.54
N HIS A 107 13.54 2.01 -2.17
CA HIS A 107 13.15 2.87 -3.29
C HIS A 107 13.93 2.44 -4.53
N VAL A 108 13.22 2.08 -5.61
CA VAL A 108 13.80 1.56 -6.85
C VAL A 108 13.30 2.36 -8.06
N ASP A 109 14.00 2.25 -9.18
CA ASP A 109 13.52 2.79 -10.47
C ASP A 109 12.46 1.88 -11.10
N ASN A 110 11.65 2.43 -12.00
CA ASN A 110 10.80 1.62 -12.88
C ASN A 110 11.64 0.62 -13.69
N GLY A 111 11.11 -0.59 -13.81
CA GLY A 111 11.75 -1.72 -14.46
C GLY A 111 12.72 -2.49 -13.57
N ALA A 112 12.98 -2.05 -12.33
CA ALA A 112 13.78 -2.82 -11.38
C ALA A 112 13.03 -4.07 -10.91
N THR A 113 13.78 -5.16 -10.72
CA THR A 113 13.27 -6.38 -10.09
C THR A 113 13.67 -6.41 -8.62
N VAL A 114 12.70 -6.59 -7.73
CA VAL A 114 12.97 -6.91 -6.32
C VAL A 114 12.94 -8.42 -6.16
N THR A 115 14.00 -8.97 -5.60
CA THR A 115 14.15 -10.38 -5.24
C THR A 115 14.07 -10.51 -3.73
N TRP A 116 13.05 -11.23 -3.25
CA TRP A 116 12.92 -11.61 -1.85
C TRP A 116 13.64 -12.94 -1.60
N GLU A 117 14.65 -12.95 -0.74
CA GLU A 117 15.46 -14.14 -0.41
C GLU A 117 15.18 -14.59 1.03
N TRP A 118 14.78 -15.85 1.20
CA TRP A 118 14.49 -16.41 2.52
C TRP A 118 15.78 -16.73 3.28
N THR A 119 15.89 -16.22 4.51
CA THR A 119 17.02 -16.48 5.40
C THR A 119 16.93 -17.83 6.11
N GLY A 120 15.70 -18.35 6.25
CA GLY A 120 15.37 -19.54 7.05
C GLY A 120 15.08 -19.25 8.53
N GLU A 121 15.14 -17.99 8.95
CA GLU A 121 14.91 -17.57 10.34
C GLU A 121 13.44 -17.19 10.60
N GLY A 122 12.99 -17.33 11.85
CA GLY A 122 11.65 -16.89 12.30
C GLY A 122 10.47 -17.73 11.79
N GLY A 123 10.71 -18.88 11.17
CA GLY A 123 9.67 -19.82 10.74
C GLY A 123 9.24 -19.61 9.29
N ALA A 124 7.98 -19.93 8.99
CA ALA A 124 7.46 -19.89 7.62
C ALA A 124 6.91 -18.50 7.27
N HIS A 125 7.37 -17.94 6.17
CA HIS A 125 7.04 -16.59 5.72
C HIS A 125 6.43 -16.56 4.32
N THR A 126 5.78 -15.45 4.01
CA THR A 126 5.26 -15.10 2.69
C THR A 126 5.63 -13.66 2.36
N VAL A 127 5.51 -13.31 1.09
CA VAL A 127 5.58 -11.94 0.57
C VAL A 127 4.29 -11.70 -0.20
N VAL A 128 3.42 -10.84 0.32
CA VAL A 128 2.09 -10.59 -0.25
C VAL A 128 1.85 -9.09 -0.30
N ALA A 129 1.61 -8.56 -1.49
CA ALA A 129 1.22 -7.17 -1.66
C ALA A 129 -0.17 -6.92 -1.05
N GLU A 130 -0.37 -5.76 -0.42
CA GLU A 130 -1.68 -5.38 0.13
C GLU A 130 -2.76 -5.29 -0.96
N ASP A 131 -2.38 -4.85 -2.15
CA ASP A 131 -3.25 -4.72 -3.32
C ASP A 131 -3.36 -6.01 -4.16
N GLY A 132 -2.68 -7.08 -3.75
CA GLY A 132 -2.67 -8.37 -4.45
C GLY A 132 -1.87 -8.40 -5.75
N THR A 133 -1.07 -7.37 -6.06
CA THR A 133 -0.23 -7.33 -7.28
C THR A 133 0.82 -8.44 -7.33
N PHE A 134 1.29 -8.91 -6.17
CA PHE A 134 2.18 -10.05 -6.07
C PHE A 134 1.92 -10.87 -4.80
N ASP A 135 2.09 -12.19 -4.92
CA ASP A 135 1.94 -13.16 -3.83
C ASP A 135 2.93 -14.32 -4.04
N SER A 136 3.81 -14.56 -3.07
CA SER A 136 4.76 -15.68 -3.08
C SER A 136 4.09 -17.06 -2.94
N GLY A 137 2.80 -17.09 -2.58
CA GLY A 137 2.01 -18.29 -2.36
C GLY A 137 2.10 -18.83 -0.94
N ASN A 138 2.18 -20.16 -0.82
CA ASN A 138 2.18 -20.82 0.48
C ASN A 138 3.39 -20.41 1.34
N PRO A 139 3.26 -20.33 2.69
CA PRO A 139 4.37 -20.00 3.57
C PRO A 139 5.57 -20.96 3.42
N VAL A 140 6.77 -20.39 3.35
CA VAL A 140 8.04 -21.11 3.19
C VAL A 140 8.97 -20.80 4.36
N ALA A 141 9.59 -21.82 4.95
CA ALA A 141 10.56 -21.69 6.05
C ALA A 141 12.01 -22.02 5.64
N GLU A 142 12.22 -22.53 4.43
CA GLU A 142 13.53 -22.95 3.96
C GLU A 142 14.36 -21.75 3.47
N ALA A 143 15.66 -21.75 3.81
CA ALA A 143 16.60 -20.73 3.36
C ALA A 143 16.95 -20.87 1.87
N GLY A 144 17.30 -19.77 1.20
CA GLY A 144 17.75 -19.75 -0.20
C GLY A 144 16.63 -19.90 -1.23
N VAL A 145 15.37 -19.88 -0.79
CA VAL A 145 14.21 -19.72 -1.67
C VAL A 145 14.12 -18.25 -2.10
N ASN A 146 13.77 -18.03 -3.36
CA ASN A 146 13.64 -16.70 -3.93
C ASN A 146 12.24 -16.49 -4.52
N PHE A 147 11.70 -15.30 -4.33
CA PHE A 147 10.52 -14.77 -5.01
C PHE A 147 10.90 -13.46 -5.70
N GLU A 148 10.43 -13.21 -6.91
CA GLU A 148 10.84 -12.04 -7.70
C GLU A 148 9.62 -11.32 -8.25
N HIS A 149 9.66 -9.99 -8.25
CA HIS A 149 8.69 -9.14 -8.92
C HIS A 149 9.37 -7.95 -9.60
N THR A 150 9.01 -7.67 -10.85
CA THR A 150 9.49 -6.50 -11.60
C THR A 150 8.45 -5.40 -11.51
N PHE A 151 8.87 -4.23 -11.02
CA PHE A 151 7.99 -3.09 -10.83
C PHE A 151 8.07 -2.14 -12.01
N GLU A 152 7.01 -2.05 -12.81
CA GLU A 152 7.01 -1.23 -14.02
C GLU A 152 6.43 0.18 -13.82
N ARG A 153 5.65 0.40 -12.76
CA ARG A 153 4.88 1.63 -12.54
C ARG A 153 5.33 2.33 -11.27
N ASP A 154 5.33 3.66 -11.31
CA ASP A 154 5.62 4.48 -10.14
C ASP A 154 4.58 4.21 -9.06
N GLY A 155 4.96 4.45 -7.80
CA GLY A 155 4.06 4.34 -6.66
C GLY A 155 4.71 3.74 -5.43
N ILE A 156 3.88 3.45 -4.44
CA ILE A 156 4.28 2.81 -3.19
C ILE A 156 3.51 1.50 -3.08
N TYR A 157 4.24 0.41 -2.93
CA TYR A 157 3.74 -0.96 -2.89
C TYR A 157 3.95 -1.55 -1.50
N PRO A 158 3.00 -1.36 -0.56
CA PRO A 158 3.04 -2.00 0.75
C PRO A 158 2.78 -3.51 0.62
N TYR A 159 3.52 -4.29 1.38
CA TYR A 159 3.39 -5.74 1.43
C TYR A 159 3.60 -6.27 2.85
N TYR A 160 3.21 -7.51 3.06
CA TYR A 160 3.22 -8.14 4.37
C TYR A 160 3.48 -9.65 4.29
N CYS A 161 3.77 -10.24 5.44
CA CYS A 161 3.76 -11.68 5.63
C CYS A 161 2.44 -12.14 6.26
N ASN A 162 1.68 -13.03 5.59
CA ASN A 162 0.37 -13.52 6.01
C ASN A 162 0.32 -14.00 7.47
N PRO A 163 1.16 -14.98 7.91
CA PRO A 163 1.13 -15.45 9.29
C PRO A 163 1.62 -14.42 10.32
N HIS A 164 2.37 -13.38 9.91
CA HIS A 164 3.09 -12.48 10.81
C HIS A 164 2.73 -10.99 10.65
N LYS A 165 1.68 -10.66 9.86
CA LYS A 165 1.22 -9.28 9.63
C LYS A 165 0.93 -8.56 10.94
N ALA A 166 0.14 -9.19 11.81
CA ALA A 166 -0.21 -8.65 13.13
C ALA A 166 0.98 -8.58 14.11
N SER A 167 2.12 -9.19 13.76
CA SER A 167 3.38 -9.11 14.52
C SER A 167 4.36 -8.09 13.93
N GLY A 168 3.93 -7.27 12.97
CA GLY A 168 4.75 -6.20 12.38
C GLY A 168 5.63 -6.63 11.21
N MET A 169 5.44 -7.82 10.63
CA MET A 169 6.20 -8.22 9.44
C MET A 169 5.61 -7.57 8.17
N LEU A 170 5.90 -6.28 8.03
CA LEU A 170 5.43 -5.37 7.00
C LEU A 170 6.62 -4.79 6.24
N GLY A 171 6.45 -4.51 4.95
CA GLY A 171 7.46 -3.84 4.14
C GLY A 171 6.84 -2.99 3.03
N ALA A 172 7.65 -2.16 2.38
CA ALA A 172 7.21 -1.36 1.24
C ALA A 172 8.28 -1.28 0.13
N VAL A 173 7.83 -1.27 -1.12
CA VAL A 173 8.67 -0.90 -2.27
C VAL A 173 8.15 0.42 -2.82
N VAL A 174 8.97 1.46 -2.80
CA VAL A 174 8.70 2.74 -3.49
C VAL A 174 9.31 2.65 -4.89
N VAL A 175 8.60 3.07 -5.92
CA VAL A 175 9.01 2.92 -7.32
C VAL A 175 8.93 4.25 -8.04
N GLY A 176 9.96 4.57 -8.83
CA GLY A 176 9.95 5.69 -9.76
C GLY A 176 10.16 7.02 -9.07
N THR A 177 9.46 8.06 -9.53
CA THR A 177 9.54 9.43 -8.98
C THR A 177 8.18 10.06 -8.73
N ASP A 178 7.12 9.46 -9.27
CA ASP A 178 5.75 9.93 -9.13
C ASP A 178 5.00 9.10 -8.07
N TYR A 179 5.16 9.50 -6.82
CA TYR A 179 4.51 8.88 -5.67
C TYR A 179 4.15 9.95 -4.63
N PRO A 180 3.17 9.67 -3.75
CA PRO A 180 2.82 10.61 -2.70
C PRO A 180 4.03 10.87 -1.80
N THR A 181 4.24 12.13 -1.43
CA THR A 181 5.33 12.57 -0.56
C THR A 181 4.80 13.40 0.59
N VAL A 182 5.51 13.37 1.73
CA VAL A 182 5.16 14.21 2.87
C VAL A 182 5.30 15.69 2.48
N ALA A 183 4.18 16.43 2.54
CA ALA A 183 4.12 17.82 2.14
C ALA A 183 4.98 18.70 3.07
N SER A 184 5.95 19.43 2.50
CA SER A 184 6.56 20.57 3.18
C SER A 184 5.50 21.64 3.44
N HIS A 185 5.19 21.92 4.69
CA HIS A 185 4.45 23.12 5.06
C HIS A 185 5.27 24.37 4.70
N ALA A 186 5.04 24.93 3.52
CA ALA A 186 5.46 26.27 3.14
C ALA A 186 4.20 27.15 2.97
N ASP A 187 3.98 27.96 4.01
CA ASP A 187 3.02 29.05 4.18
C ASP A 187 2.59 29.77 2.88
N SER A 188 1.29 29.99 2.72
CA SER A 188 0.74 31.02 1.82
C SER A 188 -0.62 31.51 2.32
N THR A 189 -0.57 32.69 2.94
CA THR A 189 -1.72 33.49 3.40
C THR A 189 -2.52 34.04 2.21
N PRO A 190 -3.86 33.90 2.13
CA PRO A 190 -4.65 34.51 1.06
C PRO A 190 -4.86 36.02 1.27
N THR A 191 -4.67 36.80 0.21
CA THR A 191 -5.07 38.23 0.13
C THR A 191 -6.41 38.31 -0.60
N GLU A 192 -7.44 38.86 0.04
CA GLU A 192 -8.79 39.08 -0.55
C GLU A 192 -8.77 40.01 -1.79
N PRO A 193 -9.63 39.79 -2.81
CA PRO A 193 -9.84 40.71 -3.92
C PRO A 193 -11.06 41.62 -3.70
N ARG A 194 -11.05 42.77 -4.39
CA ARG A 194 -12.12 43.78 -4.40
C ARG A 194 -12.98 43.70 -5.67
N ASP A 195 -14.29 43.78 -5.47
CA ASP A 195 -15.42 43.80 -6.41
C ASP A 195 -15.30 44.70 -7.66
N GLU A 196 -15.79 44.19 -8.80
CA GLU A 196 -16.49 44.95 -9.85
C GLU A 196 -17.44 44.01 -10.67
N PRO A 197 -18.72 44.39 -10.99
CA PRO A 197 -19.66 43.53 -11.74
C PRO A 197 -20.02 44.13 -13.15
N PRO A 198 -20.94 43.55 -13.96
CA PRO A 198 -20.61 42.58 -15.02
C PRO A 198 -21.10 43.01 -16.42
N ALA A 199 -20.71 42.27 -17.47
CA ALA A 199 -21.36 42.32 -18.78
C ALA A 199 -21.58 40.89 -19.36
N GLU A 200 -22.75 40.71 -19.95
CA GLU A 200 -23.43 39.46 -20.31
C GLU A 200 -22.89 38.72 -21.54
N GLN A 201 -22.96 37.37 -21.54
CA GLN A 201 -23.49 36.51 -22.61
C GLN A 201 -23.48 34.99 -22.23
N SER A 202 -24.58 34.28 -22.54
CA SER A 202 -24.83 32.82 -22.41
C SER A 202 -24.67 32.07 -23.76
N PRO A 203 -24.82 30.73 -23.84
CA PRO A 203 -24.44 29.63 -22.93
C PRO A 203 -23.49 28.62 -23.60
N SER A 204 -22.75 27.83 -22.83
CA SER A 204 -22.11 26.60 -23.32
C SER A 204 -22.25 25.54 -22.23
N ASP A 205 -22.89 24.43 -22.57
CA ASP A 205 -23.11 23.25 -21.72
C ASP A 205 -21.79 22.55 -21.37
N ALA A 206 -21.17 23.01 -20.29
CA ALA A 206 -20.18 22.26 -19.52
C ALA A 206 -20.63 22.34 -18.05
N PRO A 207 -20.51 21.25 -17.26
CA PRO A 207 -20.88 21.31 -15.86
C PRO A 207 -20.05 22.41 -15.21
N THR A 208 -20.75 23.45 -14.77
CA THR A 208 -20.15 24.53 -13.98
C THR A 208 -19.97 23.96 -12.59
N THR A 209 -18.72 23.60 -12.27
CA THR A 209 -18.29 23.31 -10.92
C THR A 209 -18.55 24.55 -10.08
N THR A 210 -19.67 24.54 -9.37
CA THR A 210 -19.99 25.59 -8.41
C THR A 210 -19.23 25.26 -7.15
N GLU A 211 -18.15 26.00 -6.87
CA GLU A 211 -17.55 26.09 -5.54
C GLU A 211 -18.60 26.68 -4.59
N SER A 212 -19.42 25.80 -4.03
CA SER A 212 -20.40 26.13 -3.01
C SER A 212 -20.57 24.90 -2.14
N GLU A 213 -20.02 24.99 -0.93
CA GLU A 213 -20.28 24.16 0.24
C GLU A 213 -19.65 22.75 0.29
N ALA A 214 -18.32 22.66 0.21
CA ALA A 214 -17.59 21.55 0.87
C ALA A 214 -17.88 21.47 2.39
N SER A 215 -18.49 22.52 2.96
CA SER A 215 -19.05 22.60 4.32
C SER A 215 -20.33 21.78 4.56
N GLY A 216 -20.98 21.22 3.53
CA GLY A 216 -22.31 20.61 3.65
C GLY A 216 -22.38 19.21 4.25
N TYR A 217 -21.26 18.48 4.33
CA TYR A 217 -21.26 17.05 4.67
C TYR A 217 -20.52 16.71 5.97
N ASP A 218 -20.33 17.69 6.85
CA ASP A 218 -19.58 17.58 8.11
C ASP A 218 -18.12 17.11 7.89
N GLY A 219 -17.50 17.54 6.79
CA GLY A 219 -16.13 17.16 6.45
C GLY A 219 -15.95 15.71 5.99
N TYR A 220 -17.04 15.00 5.68
CA TYR A 220 -16.97 13.59 5.28
C TYR A 220 -16.10 13.32 4.05
N LEU A 221 -15.90 14.32 3.18
CA LEU A 221 -15.07 14.23 1.98
C LEU A 221 -13.75 14.99 2.08
N ASP A 222 -13.38 15.52 3.26
CA ASP A 222 -12.19 16.37 3.44
C ASP A 222 -10.88 15.65 3.05
N ASP A 223 -10.88 14.32 3.14
CA ASP A 223 -9.74 13.47 2.83
C ASP A 223 -9.89 12.74 1.48
N VAL A 224 -10.91 13.07 0.68
CA VAL A 224 -11.10 12.48 -0.66
C VAL A 224 -10.40 13.35 -1.69
N ALA A 225 -9.33 12.85 -2.29
CA ALA A 225 -8.59 13.55 -3.33
C ALA A 225 -8.71 12.84 -4.70
N PRO A 226 -8.87 13.59 -5.82
CA PRO A 226 -9.17 15.02 -5.89
C PRO A 226 -10.68 15.28 -5.75
N PHE A 227 -11.10 15.98 -4.68
CA PHE A 227 -12.45 16.54 -4.57
C PHE A 227 -12.47 17.96 -5.14
N ASP A 228 -12.82 18.09 -6.42
CA ASP A 228 -12.88 19.40 -7.09
C ASP A 228 -14.25 20.09 -6.95
N GLY A 229 -15.19 19.50 -6.22
CA GLY A 229 -16.52 20.06 -5.94
C GLY A 229 -17.66 19.05 -6.09
N VAL A 230 -18.88 19.55 -5.92
CA VAL A 230 -20.10 18.73 -6.05
C VAL A 230 -20.56 18.73 -7.50
N ALA A 231 -20.61 17.56 -8.13
CA ALA A 231 -21.20 17.40 -9.44
C ALA A 231 -22.72 17.59 -9.35
N ASP A 232 -23.27 18.50 -10.14
CA ASP A 232 -24.69 18.81 -10.15
C ASP A 232 -25.41 18.01 -11.25
N ALA A 233 -26.37 17.19 -10.83
CA ALA A 233 -27.29 16.44 -11.68
C ALA A 233 -28.74 16.60 -11.17
N THR A 234 -29.06 17.76 -10.57
CA THR A 234 -30.43 18.15 -10.26
C THR A 234 -31.30 18.16 -11.53
N ASP A 235 -32.59 17.86 -11.37
CA ASP A 235 -33.58 17.73 -12.45
C ASP A 235 -33.32 16.57 -13.46
N ALA A 236 -32.22 15.83 -13.34
CA ALA A 236 -31.96 14.66 -14.15
C ALA A 236 -32.71 13.43 -13.61
N SER A 237 -33.35 12.66 -14.49
CA SER A 237 -33.99 11.39 -14.09
C SER A 237 -32.99 10.28 -13.77
N SER A 238 -31.72 10.46 -14.14
CA SER A 238 -30.65 9.51 -13.86
C SER A 238 -29.27 10.19 -13.81
N ALA A 239 -28.37 9.67 -12.99
CA ALA A 239 -26.97 10.10 -12.91
C ALA A 239 -26.03 8.89 -12.77
N THR A 240 -24.74 9.08 -13.03
CA THR A 240 -23.75 7.97 -12.98
C THR A 240 -22.57 8.34 -12.10
N VAL A 241 -22.12 7.36 -11.33
CA VAL A 241 -20.86 7.39 -10.57
C VAL A 241 -19.97 6.25 -11.05
N THR A 242 -18.74 6.55 -11.43
CA THR A 242 -17.73 5.54 -11.74
C THR A 242 -17.18 4.94 -10.45
N VAL A 243 -17.09 3.62 -10.39
CA VAL A 243 -16.49 2.86 -9.29
C VAL A 243 -15.13 2.35 -9.74
N GLY A 244 -14.12 2.60 -8.92
CA GLY A 244 -12.72 2.30 -9.25
C GLY A 244 -12.03 3.45 -9.99
N ALA A 245 -12.52 4.68 -9.83
CA ALA A 245 -12.00 5.86 -10.51
C ALA A 245 -10.74 6.43 -9.84
N GLY A 246 -10.16 7.45 -10.48
CA GLY A 246 -8.92 8.09 -10.06
C GLY A 246 -7.68 7.26 -10.42
N ASP A 247 -6.50 7.87 -10.33
CA ASP A 247 -5.24 7.24 -10.75
C ASP A 247 -4.90 5.99 -9.92
N ALA A 248 -5.31 5.97 -8.65
CA ALA A 248 -5.18 4.84 -7.76
C ALA A 248 -6.35 3.83 -7.87
N ALA A 249 -7.39 4.15 -8.64
CA ALA A 249 -8.59 3.34 -8.80
C ALA A 249 -9.33 2.98 -7.49
N PHE A 250 -9.16 3.81 -6.45
CA PHE A 250 -9.85 3.71 -5.15
C PHE A 250 -10.77 4.91 -4.91
N ALA A 251 -11.34 5.48 -5.97
CA ALA A 251 -12.28 6.59 -5.85
C ALA A 251 -13.65 6.26 -6.46
N PHE A 252 -14.64 7.01 -5.99
CA PHE A 252 -15.87 7.22 -6.71
C PHE A 252 -15.75 8.53 -7.50
N ASP A 253 -16.14 8.51 -8.77
CA ASP A 253 -16.13 9.71 -9.62
C ASP A 253 -17.49 9.96 -10.28
N PRO A 254 -18.19 11.06 -9.96
CA PRO A 254 -17.78 12.08 -9.00
C PRO A 254 -17.87 11.57 -7.54
N PRO A 255 -17.01 12.07 -6.64
CA PRO A 255 -17.06 11.74 -5.20
C PRO A 255 -18.23 12.40 -4.46
N ALA A 256 -18.76 13.54 -4.96
CA ALA A 256 -20.04 14.08 -4.50
C ALA A 256 -20.96 14.40 -5.67
N LEU A 257 -22.21 13.99 -5.54
CA LEU A 257 -23.24 14.15 -6.54
C LEU A 257 -24.48 14.79 -5.90
N ARG A 258 -24.99 15.88 -6.49
CA ARG A 258 -26.26 16.51 -6.11
C ARG A 258 -27.35 16.12 -7.11
N VAL A 259 -28.50 15.65 -6.63
CA VAL A 259 -29.63 15.21 -7.45
C VAL A 259 -30.96 15.69 -6.86
N THR A 260 -32.04 15.63 -7.64
CA THR A 260 -33.41 15.80 -7.13
C THR A 260 -33.99 14.47 -6.65
N THR A 261 -35.08 14.49 -5.88
CA THR A 261 -35.85 13.26 -5.58
C THR A 261 -36.31 12.58 -6.88
N GLU A 262 -36.52 11.26 -6.80
CA GLU A 262 -36.87 10.36 -7.92
C GLU A 262 -35.74 10.13 -8.93
N THR A 263 -34.54 10.71 -8.74
CA THR A 263 -33.36 10.41 -9.56
C THR A 263 -32.80 9.02 -9.25
N THR A 264 -32.55 8.22 -10.29
CA THR A 264 -31.81 6.96 -10.17
C THR A 264 -30.32 7.19 -10.36
N VAL A 265 -29.50 6.85 -9.38
CA VAL A 265 -28.04 6.87 -9.48
C VAL A 265 -27.53 5.47 -9.83
N THR A 266 -26.71 5.39 -10.87
CA THR A 266 -26.04 4.15 -11.33
C THR A 266 -24.56 4.22 -10.99
N TRP A 267 -24.08 3.31 -10.15
CA TRP A 267 -22.65 3.07 -9.93
C TRP A 267 -22.13 2.08 -10.95
N LYS A 268 -21.06 2.40 -11.67
CA LYS A 268 -20.51 1.58 -12.77
C LYS A 268 -19.02 1.30 -12.58
N TRP A 269 -18.66 0.02 -12.57
CA TRP A 269 -17.29 -0.42 -12.39
C TRP A 269 -16.50 -0.22 -13.69
N ASN A 270 -15.37 0.48 -13.61
CA ASN A 270 -14.38 0.55 -14.70
C ASN A 270 -13.47 -0.70 -14.75
N GLY A 271 -13.47 -1.49 -13.68
CA GLY A 271 -12.66 -2.71 -13.53
C GLY A 271 -11.22 -2.44 -13.06
N GLU A 272 -10.95 -1.23 -12.56
CA GLU A 272 -9.66 -0.84 -12.02
C GLU A 272 -9.67 -0.89 -10.49
N GLY A 273 -8.49 -1.05 -9.87
CA GLY A 273 -8.36 -0.97 -8.40
C GLY A 273 -8.93 -2.16 -7.63
N GLY A 274 -9.13 -3.29 -8.29
CA GLY A 274 -9.61 -4.52 -7.63
C GLY A 274 -11.11 -4.53 -7.36
N ALA A 275 -11.52 -5.27 -6.34
CA ALA A 275 -12.93 -5.51 -6.07
C ALA A 275 -13.55 -4.40 -5.20
N HIS A 276 -14.56 -3.72 -5.72
CA HIS A 276 -15.26 -2.64 -5.03
C HIS A 276 -16.72 -2.98 -4.74
N ASN A 277 -17.29 -2.37 -3.71
CA ASN A 277 -18.74 -2.32 -3.48
C ASN A 277 -19.18 -0.88 -3.11
N VAL A 278 -20.49 -0.69 -3.00
CA VAL A 278 -21.12 0.59 -2.66
C VAL A 278 -22.07 0.35 -1.49
N VAL A 279 -21.74 0.90 -0.33
CA VAL A 279 -22.49 0.67 0.92
C VAL A 279 -22.83 2.00 1.57
N ALA A 280 -24.11 2.25 1.84
CA ALA A 280 -24.55 3.42 2.59
C ALA A 280 -24.20 3.28 4.08
N GLU A 281 -23.75 4.36 4.73
CA GLU A 281 -23.43 4.35 6.17
C GLU A 281 -24.65 4.13 7.06
N ASP A 282 -25.83 4.55 6.61
CA ASP A 282 -27.10 4.37 7.31
C ASP A 282 -27.80 3.04 6.98
N GLY A 283 -27.24 2.25 6.05
CA GLY A 283 -27.81 0.98 5.59
C GLY A 283 -28.99 1.10 4.62
N SER A 284 -29.23 2.29 4.04
CA SER A 284 -30.31 2.51 3.05
C SER A 284 -30.08 1.76 1.72
N PHE A 285 -28.83 1.50 1.36
CA PHE A 285 -28.46 0.69 0.18
C PHE A 285 -27.12 -0.04 0.35
N ASP A 286 -26.97 -1.17 -0.34
CA ASP A 286 -25.77 -2.01 -0.37
C ASP A 286 -25.71 -2.76 -1.72
N SER A 287 -24.59 -2.65 -2.45
CA SER A 287 -24.34 -3.37 -3.70
C SER A 287 -23.88 -4.82 -3.50
N GLU A 288 -23.94 -5.31 -2.27
CA GLU A 288 -23.52 -6.64 -1.82
C GLU A 288 -22.00 -6.85 -1.89
N SER A 289 -21.58 -8.06 -2.27
CA SER A 289 -20.18 -8.48 -2.24
C SER A 289 -19.33 -7.67 -3.24
N PRO A 290 -18.07 -7.31 -2.90
CA PRO A 290 -17.20 -6.58 -3.80
C PRO A 290 -16.96 -7.29 -5.14
N VAL A 291 -16.97 -6.51 -6.22
CA VAL A 291 -16.80 -6.98 -7.61
C VAL A 291 -15.66 -6.22 -8.28
N ALA A 292 -14.79 -6.93 -9.01
CA ALA A 292 -13.66 -6.35 -9.75
C ALA A 292 -13.91 -6.23 -11.27
N GLU A 293 -14.98 -6.83 -11.76
CA GLU A 293 -15.26 -6.90 -13.20
C GLU A 293 -15.76 -5.55 -13.75
N ALA A 294 -15.16 -5.09 -14.85
CA ALA A 294 -15.61 -3.90 -15.57
C ALA A 294 -17.01 -4.12 -16.18
N GLY A 295 -17.84 -3.06 -16.21
CA GLY A 295 -19.17 -3.08 -16.84
C GLY A 295 -20.29 -3.62 -15.95
N VAL A 296 -19.96 -4.08 -14.74
CA VAL A 296 -20.94 -4.31 -13.67
C VAL A 296 -21.51 -2.97 -13.23
N HIS A 297 -22.80 -2.97 -12.83
CA HIS A 297 -23.47 -1.79 -12.32
C HIS A 297 -24.40 -2.13 -11.15
N PHE A 298 -24.60 -1.13 -10.30
CA PHE A 298 -25.55 -1.10 -9.19
C PHE A 298 -26.40 0.17 -9.31
N GLU A 299 -27.69 0.08 -9.02
CA GLU A 299 -28.63 1.20 -9.15
C GLU A 299 -29.41 1.42 -7.87
N HIS A 300 -29.64 2.68 -7.51
CA HIS A 300 -30.52 3.08 -6.41
C HIS A 300 -31.30 4.34 -6.80
N THR A 301 -32.61 4.35 -6.53
CA THR A 301 -33.48 5.52 -6.73
C THR A 301 -33.71 6.21 -5.39
N PHE A 302 -33.46 7.51 -5.35
CA PHE A 302 -33.57 8.31 -4.12
C PHE A 302 -34.92 9.04 -4.06
N ASP A 303 -35.83 8.57 -3.21
CA ASP A 303 -37.18 9.15 -3.08
C ASP A 303 -37.29 10.22 -1.98
N GLU A 304 -36.31 10.32 -1.09
CA GLU A 304 -36.32 11.21 0.06
C GLU A 304 -35.15 12.19 0.01
N THR A 305 -35.41 13.46 0.34
CA THR A 305 -34.36 14.47 0.45
C THR A 305 -33.41 14.17 1.62
N GLY A 306 -32.13 14.50 1.45
CA GLY A 306 -31.12 14.23 2.47
C GLY A 306 -29.72 14.10 1.93
N VAL A 307 -28.78 13.83 2.82
CA VAL A 307 -27.38 13.57 2.50
C VAL A 307 -27.10 12.09 2.77
N TYR A 308 -26.77 11.35 1.73
CA TYR A 308 -26.48 9.92 1.78
C TYR A 308 -24.98 9.70 1.65
N LYS A 309 -24.34 9.40 2.78
CA LYS A 309 -22.92 9.06 2.87
C LYS A 309 -22.74 7.59 2.55
N TYR A 310 -21.83 7.26 1.64
CA TYR A 310 -21.53 5.88 1.28
C TYR A 310 -20.03 5.66 1.17
N TYR A 311 -19.63 4.39 1.17
CA TYR A 311 -18.25 3.96 1.12
C TYR A 311 -18.10 2.61 0.42
N CYS A 312 -16.89 2.29 -0.01
CA CYS A 312 -16.50 0.95 -0.41
C CYS A 312 -16.00 0.18 0.82
N ALA A 313 -16.65 -0.91 1.19
CA ALA A 313 -16.37 -1.67 2.41
C ALA A 313 -14.92 -2.20 2.49
N PRO A 314 -14.37 -2.89 1.47
CA PRO A 314 -12.97 -3.33 1.52
C PRO A 314 -11.97 -2.17 1.53
N HIS A 315 -12.35 -1.01 0.99
CA HIS A 315 -11.48 0.15 0.83
C HIS A 315 -11.88 1.34 1.74
N LYS A 316 -12.60 1.08 2.83
CA LYS A 316 -13.03 2.12 3.77
C LYS A 316 -11.83 2.84 4.40
N ALA A 317 -10.76 2.09 4.65
CA ALA A 317 -9.50 2.62 5.18
C ALA A 317 -8.69 3.42 4.14
N LEU A 318 -8.96 3.23 2.85
CA LEU A 318 -8.39 4.02 1.75
C LEU A 318 -9.27 5.22 1.39
N GLU A 319 -10.26 5.52 2.26
CA GLU A 319 -11.13 6.68 2.11
C GLU A 319 -11.89 6.70 0.79
N MET A 320 -12.16 5.52 0.23
CA MET A 320 -13.06 5.36 -0.90
C MET A 320 -14.49 5.59 -0.41
N LYS A 321 -14.86 6.86 -0.30
CA LYS A 321 -16.12 7.37 0.25
C LYS A 321 -16.71 8.39 -0.70
N GLY A 322 -18.03 8.50 -0.69
CA GLY A 322 -18.76 9.43 -1.56
C GLY A 322 -20.06 9.90 -0.92
N VAL A 323 -20.64 10.94 -1.51
CA VAL A 323 -21.91 11.53 -1.05
C VAL A 323 -22.88 11.68 -2.21
N VAL A 324 -24.14 11.32 -1.97
CA VAL A 324 -25.28 11.79 -2.75
C VAL A 324 -26.08 12.80 -1.92
N GLU A 325 -26.14 14.05 -2.36
CA GLU A 325 -27.03 15.08 -1.82
C GLU A 325 -28.33 15.09 -2.63
N VAL A 326 -29.46 14.81 -1.99
CA VAL A 326 -30.78 14.77 -2.61
C VAL A 326 -31.58 15.99 -2.17
N VAL A 327 -31.90 16.86 -3.11
CA VAL A 327 -32.71 18.07 -2.92
C VAL A 327 -34.13 17.88 -3.47
N ALA A 328 -35.04 18.77 -3.07
CA ALA A 328 -36.43 18.76 -3.50
C ALA A 328 -36.63 19.40 -4.89
#